data_AF-A0A810L2I9-F1
#
_entry.id   AF-A0A810L2I9-F1
#
_cell.length_a   1.000
_cell.length_b   1.000
_cell.length_c   1.000
_cell.angle_alpha   90.00
_cell.angle_beta   90.00
_cell.angle_gamma   90.00
#
_symmetry.space_group_name_H-M   'P 1'
#
loop_
_entity.id
_entity.type
_entity.pdbx_description
1 polymer ?
#
loop_
_entity_poly.entity_id
_entity_poly.type
_entity_poly.pdbx_seq_one_letter_code
_entity_poly.pdbx_strand_id
1 'polypeptide(L)'
;MTWSLDRLVRRIDDLATMVTWCLKNGKNLLSRNEQLDLTTPAGKEMARLIAGVAEIEAANVSTRLTSLWDYAKHQTDWLVGKPTYGYTTATDLDGHTVLVQDITAGRVLRWSRERILAGASARRVATVLVRSGLCGPGLTVSTLLRRLRNPGLMGFRVEEDKQGGIRRSKLVLDMEGRPIRIAEPIFTEIEFDSLQDALAKRSRNQPARQSGGCTKFLGILLCAACGTNMTVQNTFHNGKLYRYLRCRNCRSGGLGAPNPEEVYARLVEESVSALGDLPVFVREYAYYTERADKPAFRNGVTFFEPGDSTPEMDDVSPTDSSGRWTFVHNGKTFGERWAAEGADTLAADLRRAGVTCEITRSKIPGTRAPKIELELKIPDGVSDRLAIKPDAFAS
;
A
#
# COMPACT_ATOMS: atom_id res chain seq x y z
N MET A 1 20.24 4.78 22.49
CA MET A 1 21.07 3.78 23.14
C MET A 1 20.29 2.48 23.22
N THR A 2 20.85 1.38 22.75
CA THR A 2 20.28 0.03 22.85
C THR A 2 21.27 -0.89 23.54
N TRP A 3 20.76 -1.96 24.16
CA TRP A 3 21.61 -3.00 24.73
C TRP A 3 22.32 -3.78 23.62
N SER A 4 21.58 -4.15 22.58
CA SER A 4 22.06 -4.91 21.44
C SER A 4 21.34 -4.48 20.15
N LEU A 5 21.97 -4.68 19.01
CA LEU A 5 21.41 -4.28 17.71
C LEU A 5 20.17 -5.10 17.30
N ASP A 6 20.08 -6.37 17.69
CA ASP A 6 18.92 -7.24 17.43
C ASP A 6 17.62 -6.75 18.09
N ARG A 7 17.74 -5.98 19.18
CA ARG A 7 16.60 -5.37 19.87
C ARG A 7 16.13 -4.07 19.20
N LEU A 8 16.99 -3.44 18.42
CA LEU A 8 16.68 -2.19 17.71
C LEU A 8 16.05 -2.48 16.35
N VAL A 9 16.59 -3.44 15.61
CA VAL A 9 16.21 -3.75 14.23
C VAL A 9 16.22 -5.24 13.99
N ARG A 10 15.21 -5.73 13.25
CA ARG A 10 15.09 -7.16 12.90
C ARG A 10 15.76 -7.50 11.58
N ARG A 11 16.04 -6.49 10.75
CA ARG A 11 16.70 -6.64 9.44
C ARG A 11 17.90 -5.71 9.37
N ILE A 12 18.91 -6.15 8.63
CA ILE A 12 20.14 -5.38 8.42
C ILE A 12 19.89 -4.12 7.57
N ASP A 13 18.91 -4.16 6.65
CA ASP A 13 18.48 -2.99 5.86
C ASP A 13 17.87 -1.88 6.74
N ASP A 14 17.10 -2.29 7.76
CA ASP A 14 16.51 -1.37 8.73
C ASP A 14 17.61 -0.72 9.58
N LEU A 15 18.69 -1.46 9.88
CA LEU A 15 19.85 -0.94 10.59
C LEU A 15 20.55 0.16 9.77
N ALA A 16 20.78 -0.07 8.48
CA ALA A 16 21.40 0.89 7.58
C ALA A 16 20.56 2.19 7.45
N THR A 17 19.24 2.05 7.37
CA THR A 17 18.30 3.18 7.36
C THR A 17 18.40 3.99 8.65
N MET A 18 18.42 3.30 9.80
CA MET A 18 18.53 3.93 11.12
C MET A 18 19.87 4.67 11.30
N VAL A 19 20.98 4.06 10.88
CA VAL A 19 22.31 4.69 10.90
C VAL A 19 22.32 5.97 10.07
N THR A 20 21.81 5.91 8.84
CA THR A 20 21.75 7.07 7.94
C THR A 20 20.92 8.20 8.54
N TRP A 21 19.76 7.86 9.10
CA TRP A 21 18.91 8.82 9.80
C TRP A 21 19.63 9.44 11.00
N CYS A 22 20.31 8.63 11.82
CA CYS A 22 21.07 9.11 12.98
C CYS A 22 22.17 10.09 12.57
N LEU A 23 22.99 9.75 11.57
CA LEU A 23 24.07 10.61 11.06
C LEU A 23 23.52 11.94 10.51
N LYS A 24 22.46 11.88 9.69
CA LYS A 24 21.80 13.07 9.12
C LYS A 24 21.26 14.01 10.20
N ASN A 25 20.80 13.47 11.33
CA ASN A 25 20.18 14.24 12.41
C ASN A 25 21.13 14.53 13.58
N GLY A 26 22.44 14.31 13.44
CA GLY A 26 23.43 14.53 14.50
C GLY A 26 23.16 13.69 15.75
N LYS A 27 22.62 12.48 15.59
CA LYS A 27 22.32 11.54 16.67
C LYS A 27 23.37 10.45 16.70
N ASN A 28 23.80 10.11 17.91
CA ASN A 28 24.63 8.94 18.12
C ASN A 28 23.76 7.69 18.31
N LEU A 29 23.99 6.67 17.50
CA LEU A 29 23.49 5.33 17.75
C LEU A 29 24.54 4.55 18.52
N LEU A 30 24.23 4.24 19.78
CA LEU A 30 25.09 3.47 20.67
C LEU A 30 24.48 2.11 20.97
N SER A 31 25.23 1.05 20.69
CA SER A 31 24.95 -0.32 21.15
C SER A 31 26.02 -0.78 22.13
N ARG A 32 25.60 -1.23 23.32
CA ARG A 32 26.53 -1.67 24.37
C ARG A 32 27.20 -3.00 24.06
N ASN A 33 26.47 -3.95 23.49
CA ASN A 33 26.94 -5.31 23.27
C ASN A 33 27.92 -5.41 22.08
N GLU A 34 27.61 -4.74 20.97
CA GLU A 34 28.44 -4.75 19.74
C GLU A 34 29.49 -3.62 19.71
N GLN A 35 29.60 -2.82 20.79
CA GLN A 35 30.46 -1.63 20.88
C GLN A 35 30.31 -0.68 19.68
N LEU A 36 29.10 -0.63 19.09
CA LEU A 36 28.83 0.29 17.98
C LEU A 36 28.59 1.68 18.55
N ASP A 37 29.48 2.61 18.21
CA ASP A 37 29.37 4.03 18.54
C ASP A 37 29.62 4.87 17.28
N LEU A 38 28.57 5.51 16.76
CA LEU A 38 28.65 6.33 15.55
C LEU A 38 29.44 7.64 15.73
N THR A 39 29.89 7.97 16.94
CA THR A 39 30.81 9.10 17.15
C THR A 39 32.27 8.71 16.86
N THR A 40 32.60 7.43 16.97
CA THR A 40 33.95 6.92 16.74
C THR A 40 34.23 6.70 15.25
N PRO A 41 35.45 6.93 14.74
CA PRO A 41 35.81 6.58 13.38
C PRO A 41 35.56 5.09 13.06
N ALA A 42 35.90 4.20 13.99
CA ALA A 42 35.68 2.77 13.84
C ALA A 42 34.18 2.40 13.73
N GLY A 43 33.32 3.00 14.56
CA GLY A 43 31.88 2.76 14.50
C GLY A 43 31.21 3.33 13.25
N LYS A 44 31.70 4.46 12.72
CA LYS A 44 31.24 5.00 11.42
C LYS A 44 31.60 4.08 10.26
N GLU A 45 32.82 3.55 10.23
CA GLU A 45 33.25 2.61 9.19
C GLU A 45 32.54 1.26 9.30
N MET A 46 32.37 0.73 10.52
CA MET A 46 31.58 -0.48 10.77
C MET A 46 30.14 -0.33 10.26
N ALA A 47 29.52 0.82 10.49
CA ALA A 47 28.16 1.08 10.02
C ALA A 47 28.05 1.17 8.49
N ARG A 48 29.09 1.71 7.82
CA ARG A 48 29.19 1.72 6.34
C ARG A 48 29.37 0.31 5.77
N LEU A 49 30.19 -0.52 6.40
CA LEU A 49 30.39 -1.92 6.01
C LEU A 49 29.09 -2.73 6.15
N ILE A 50 28.37 -2.56 7.26
CA ILE A 50 27.06 -3.19 7.48
C ILE A 50 26.06 -2.77 6.40
N ALA A 51 26.00 -1.47 6.06
CA ALA A 51 25.15 -0.97 4.98
C ALA A 51 25.53 -1.58 3.62
N GLY A 52 26.81 -1.66 3.29
CA GLY A 52 27.28 -2.28 2.04
C GLY A 52 26.97 -3.77 1.95
N VAL A 53 27.14 -4.53 3.04
CA VAL A 53 26.79 -5.97 3.09
C VAL A 53 25.28 -6.17 2.95
N ALA A 54 24.47 -5.32 3.58
CA ALA A 54 23.01 -5.34 3.43
C ALA A 54 22.59 -5.15 1.96
N GLU A 55 23.17 -4.16 1.28
CA GLU A 55 22.92 -3.90 -0.15
C GLU A 55 23.34 -5.07 -1.04
N ILE A 56 24.50 -5.67 -0.77
CA ILE A 56 25.02 -6.83 -1.51
C ILE A 56 24.12 -8.06 -1.32
N GLU A 57 23.71 -8.37 -0.09
CA GLU A 57 22.82 -9.50 0.20
C GLU A 57 21.43 -9.30 -0.42
N ALA A 58 20.88 -8.09 -0.32
CA ALA A 58 19.63 -7.73 -0.98
C ALA A 58 19.71 -7.91 -2.51
N ALA A 59 20.83 -7.53 -3.12
CA ALA A 59 21.07 -7.77 -4.54
C ALA A 59 21.21 -9.27 -4.87
N ASN A 60 21.98 -10.02 -4.07
CA ASN A 60 22.33 -11.41 -4.36
C ASN A 60 21.20 -12.42 -4.13
N VAL A 61 20.29 -12.18 -3.18
CA VAL A 61 19.10 -13.05 -2.98
C VAL A 61 18.24 -13.07 -4.25
N SER A 62 18.08 -11.93 -4.92
CA SER A 62 17.33 -11.84 -6.16
C SER A 62 18.00 -12.63 -7.29
N THR A 63 19.32 -12.54 -7.41
CA THR A 63 20.13 -13.25 -8.41
C THR A 63 20.10 -14.76 -8.20
N ARG A 64 20.18 -15.23 -6.96
CA ARG A 64 20.15 -16.67 -6.62
C ARG A 64 18.77 -17.30 -6.83
N LEU A 65 17.71 -16.58 -6.50
CA LEU A 65 16.36 -17.05 -6.79
C LEU A 65 16.12 -17.09 -8.30
N THR A 66 16.53 -16.04 -9.03
CA THR A 66 16.37 -15.97 -10.48
C THR A 66 17.13 -17.12 -11.17
N SER A 67 18.37 -17.41 -10.75
CA SER A 67 19.14 -18.53 -11.32
C SER A 67 18.54 -19.91 -11.03
N LEU A 68 17.93 -20.13 -9.86
CA LEU A 68 17.18 -21.35 -9.56
C LEU A 68 15.91 -21.47 -10.40
N TRP A 69 15.18 -20.35 -10.58
CA TRP A 69 14.00 -20.33 -11.44
C TRP A 69 14.36 -20.60 -12.89
N ASP A 70 15.43 -19.99 -13.40
CA ASP A 70 15.91 -20.21 -14.77
C ASP A 70 16.38 -21.65 -14.98
N TYR A 71 17.15 -22.21 -14.06
CA TYR A 71 17.53 -23.63 -14.11
C TYR A 71 16.30 -24.55 -14.14
N ALA A 72 15.29 -24.24 -13.33
CA ALA A 72 14.08 -25.04 -13.26
C ALA A 72 13.19 -24.92 -14.52
N LYS A 73 13.36 -23.88 -15.36
CA LYS A 73 12.70 -23.80 -16.68
C LYS A 73 13.23 -24.85 -17.67
N HIS A 74 14.30 -25.57 -17.33
CA HIS A 74 14.90 -26.58 -18.21
C HIS A 74 14.72 -28.01 -17.71
N GLN A 75 13.92 -28.23 -16.65
CA GLN A 75 13.70 -29.55 -16.07
C GLN A 75 12.22 -29.88 -15.94
N THR A 76 11.92 -31.17 -16.07
CA THR A 76 10.60 -31.77 -15.83
C THR A 76 10.30 -31.89 -14.33
N ASP A 77 11.33 -31.91 -13.50
CA ASP A 77 11.22 -32.04 -12.05
C ASP A 77 10.66 -30.78 -11.39
N TRP A 78 9.91 -30.99 -10.30
CA TRP A 78 9.38 -29.90 -9.49
C TRP A 78 10.43 -29.41 -8.48
N LEU A 79 11.26 -28.46 -8.91
CA LEU A 79 12.37 -27.92 -8.10
C LEU A 79 11.98 -26.75 -7.19
N VAL A 80 11.10 -25.85 -7.63
CA VAL A 80 10.85 -24.59 -6.92
C VAL A 80 9.44 -24.07 -7.16
N GLY A 81 8.88 -23.41 -6.14
CA GLY A 81 7.59 -22.74 -6.19
C GLY A 81 6.46 -23.51 -5.51
N LYS A 82 5.28 -22.88 -5.47
CA LYS A 82 4.07 -23.48 -4.91
C LYS A 82 3.28 -24.21 -5.99
N PRO A 83 2.90 -25.49 -5.80
CA PRO A 83 2.11 -26.23 -6.78
C PRO A 83 0.80 -25.52 -7.11
N THR A 84 0.37 -25.63 -8.37
CA THR A 84 -0.97 -25.20 -8.78
C THR A 84 -2.01 -25.96 -7.95
N TYR A 85 -3.02 -25.27 -7.43
CA TYR A 85 -4.11 -25.92 -6.68
C TYR A 85 -4.72 -27.04 -7.52
N GLY A 86 -4.81 -28.24 -6.95
CA GLY A 86 -5.12 -29.47 -7.69
C GLY A 86 -3.95 -30.45 -7.73
N TYR A 87 -2.73 -29.98 -7.49
CA TYR A 87 -1.52 -30.80 -7.39
C TYR A 87 -0.88 -30.72 -6.01
N THR A 88 -0.15 -31.76 -5.65
CA THR A 88 0.76 -31.83 -4.50
C THR A 88 2.10 -32.40 -4.96
N THR A 89 3.14 -32.19 -4.15
CA THR A 89 4.46 -32.81 -4.38
C THR A 89 4.47 -34.24 -3.88
N ALA A 90 5.13 -35.12 -4.63
CA ALA A 90 5.47 -36.48 -4.22
C ALA A 90 6.92 -36.78 -4.65
N THR A 91 7.44 -37.91 -4.21
CA THR A 91 8.76 -38.41 -4.62
C THR A 91 8.57 -39.58 -5.58
N ASP A 92 9.22 -39.53 -6.73
CA ASP A 92 9.21 -40.63 -7.71
C ASP A 92 10.18 -41.76 -7.28
N LEU A 93 10.14 -42.89 -7.97
CA LEU A 93 10.97 -44.08 -7.74
C LEU A 93 12.47 -43.77 -7.73
N ASP A 94 12.88 -42.78 -8.53
CA ASP A 94 14.27 -42.33 -8.65
C ASP A 94 14.66 -41.25 -7.61
N GLY A 95 13.77 -40.91 -6.67
CA GLY A 95 14.04 -39.93 -5.61
C GLY A 95 13.79 -38.46 -5.99
N HIS A 96 13.31 -38.20 -7.20
CA HIS A 96 13.01 -36.86 -7.71
C HIS A 96 11.67 -36.34 -7.18
N THR A 97 11.57 -35.02 -6.94
CA THR A 97 10.31 -34.39 -6.54
C THR A 97 9.46 -34.11 -7.77
N VAL A 98 8.25 -34.69 -7.81
CA VAL A 98 7.30 -34.59 -8.93
C VAL A 98 5.96 -34.04 -8.45
N LEU A 99 5.16 -33.52 -9.38
CA LEU A 99 3.78 -33.13 -9.09
C LEU A 99 2.80 -34.25 -9.42
N VAL A 100 1.99 -34.61 -8.43
CA VAL A 100 0.88 -35.57 -8.55
C VAL A 100 -0.43 -34.89 -8.25
N GLN A 101 -1.53 -35.39 -8.81
CA GLN A 101 -2.86 -34.82 -8.57
C GLN A 101 -3.29 -35.07 -7.12
N ASP A 102 -3.70 -34.01 -6.42
CA ASP A 102 -4.45 -34.14 -5.18
C ASP A 102 -5.87 -34.56 -5.53
N ILE A 103 -6.26 -35.76 -5.08
CA ILE A 103 -7.55 -36.37 -5.39
C ILE A 103 -8.72 -35.46 -4.96
N THR A 104 -8.63 -34.84 -3.78
CA THR A 104 -9.70 -34.00 -3.24
C THR A 104 -9.77 -32.68 -3.98
N ALA A 105 -8.63 -32.00 -4.16
CA ALA A 105 -8.57 -30.74 -4.89
C ALA A 105 -8.96 -30.92 -6.37
N GLY A 106 -8.55 -32.04 -6.99
CA GLY A 106 -8.94 -32.45 -8.34
C GLY A 106 -10.46 -32.64 -8.46
N ARG A 107 -11.10 -33.34 -7.51
CA ARG A 107 -12.58 -33.46 -7.47
C ARG A 107 -13.27 -32.11 -7.34
N VAL A 108 -12.74 -31.21 -6.49
CA VAL A 108 -13.25 -29.83 -6.35
C VAL A 108 -13.20 -29.08 -7.68
N LEU A 109 -12.09 -29.22 -8.43
CA LEU A 109 -11.93 -28.57 -9.73
C LEU A 109 -12.90 -29.13 -10.77
N ARG A 110 -13.00 -30.47 -10.90
CA ARG A 110 -13.93 -31.13 -11.84
C ARG A 110 -15.38 -30.74 -11.55
N TRP A 111 -15.81 -30.81 -10.28
CA TRP A 111 -17.15 -30.37 -9.87
C TRP A 111 -17.38 -28.88 -10.17
N SER A 112 -16.39 -28.02 -9.91
CA SER A 112 -16.49 -26.60 -10.20
C SER A 112 -16.69 -26.34 -11.69
N ARG A 113 -15.95 -27.05 -12.56
CA ARG A 113 -16.10 -26.99 -14.02
C ARG A 113 -17.52 -27.35 -14.43
N GLU A 114 -18.03 -28.49 -13.97
CA GLU A 114 -19.40 -28.93 -14.29
C GLU A 114 -20.45 -27.89 -13.89
N ARG A 115 -20.35 -27.32 -12.68
CA ARG A 115 -21.31 -26.31 -12.22
C ARG A 115 -21.24 -25.03 -13.04
N ILE A 116 -20.03 -24.59 -13.43
CA ILE A 116 -19.86 -23.40 -14.28
C ILE A 116 -20.48 -23.63 -15.67
N LEU A 117 -20.24 -24.80 -16.27
CA LEU A 117 -20.83 -25.18 -17.56
C LEU A 117 -22.37 -25.27 -17.49
N ALA A 118 -22.92 -25.75 -16.37
CA ALA A 118 -24.36 -25.75 -16.09
C ALA A 118 -24.94 -24.35 -15.77
N GLY A 119 -24.11 -23.29 -15.82
CA GLY A 119 -24.56 -21.91 -15.65
C GLY A 119 -24.59 -21.40 -14.20
N ALA A 120 -23.93 -22.08 -13.26
CA ALA A 120 -23.71 -21.51 -11.94
C ALA A 120 -22.76 -20.30 -12.01
N SER A 121 -22.95 -19.32 -11.14
CA SER A 121 -21.97 -18.23 -10.98
C SER A 121 -20.79 -18.69 -10.14
N ALA A 122 -19.59 -18.16 -10.40
CA ALA A 122 -18.41 -18.44 -9.58
C ALA A 122 -18.63 -18.09 -8.09
N ARG A 123 -19.48 -17.11 -7.80
CA ARG A 123 -19.91 -16.79 -6.42
C ARG A 123 -20.66 -17.96 -5.79
N ARG A 124 -21.65 -18.51 -6.49
CA ARG A 124 -22.41 -19.67 -6.00
C ARG A 124 -21.51 -20.88 -5.78
N VAL A 125 -20.63 -21.16 -6.73
CA VAL A 125 -19.65 -22.26 -6.63
C VAL A 125 -18.77 -22.09 -5.40
N ALA A 126 -18.15 -20.92 -5.21
CA ALA A 126 -17.31 -20.65 -4.03
C ALA A 126 -18.09 -20.79 -2.71
N THR A 127 -19.33 -20.27 -2.65
CA THR A 127 -20.18 -20.41 -1.45
C THR A 127 -20.47 -21.87 -1.11
N VAL A 128 -20.78 -22.71 -2.11
CA VAL A 128 -21.04 -24.13 -1.86
C VAL A 128 -19.79 -24.84 -1.37
N LEU A 129 -18.63 -24.60 -1.99
CA LEU A 129 -17.36 -25.23 -1.58
C LEU A 129 -16.95 -24.88 -0.15
N VAL A 130 -17.18 -23.63 0.28
CA VAL A 130 -16.92 -23.21 1.66
C VAL A 130 -17.91 -23.85 2.62
N ARG A 131 -19.21 -23.86 2.28
CA ARG A 131 -20.26 -24.44 3.13
C ARG A 131 -20.13 -25.95 3.28
N SER A 132 -19.63 -26.64 2.25
CA SER A 132 -19.42 -28.09 2.30
C SER A 132 -18.13 -28.50 3.03
N GLY A 133 -17.32 -27.55 3.48
CA GLY A 133 -16.03 -27.83 4.14
C GLY A 133 -14.92 -28.30 3.20
N LEU A 134 -15.18 -28.41 1.89
CA LEU A 134 -14.18 -28.83 0.88
C LEU A 134 -13.13 -27.74 0.61
N CYS A 135 -13.43 -26.49 0.97
CA CYS A 135 -12.49 -25.39 0.94
C CYS A 135 -12.62 -24.57 2.23
N GLY A 136 -11.48 -24.07 2.73
CA GLY A 136 -11.48 -23.22 3.91
C GLY A 136 -12.21 -21.89 3.71
N PRO A 137 -12.57 -21.19 4.81
CA PRO A 137 -13.36 -19.95 4.78
C PRO A 137 -12.71 -18.81 3.99
N GLY A 138 -11.40 -18.88 3.75
CA GLY A 138 -10.65 -17.91 2.94
C GLY A 138 -10.86 -18.01 1.42
N LEU A 139 -11.68 -18.95 0.90
CA LEU A 139 -11.93 -19.04 -0.54
C LEU A 139 -12.81 -17.88 -1.04
N THR A 140 -12.18 -16.89 -1.65
CA THR A 140 -12.87 -15.80 -2.34
C THR A 140 -13.23 -16.16 -3.78
N VAL A 141 -14.18 -15.43 -4.37
CA VAL A 141 -14.56 -15.57 -5.79
C VAL A 141 -13.38 -15.30 -6.72
N SER A 142 -12.54 -14.31 -6.39
CA SER A 142 -11.33 -13.99 -7.16
C SER A 142 -10.31 -15.13 -7.10
N THR A 143 -10.12 -15.75 -5.92
CA THR A 143 -9.25 -16.90 -5.75
C THR A 143 -9.74 -18.11 -6.54
N LEU A 144 -11.04 -18.41 -6.48
CA LEU A 144 -11.63 -19.50 -7.27
C LEU A 144 -11.44 -19.26 -8.77
N LEU A 145 -11.76 -18.05 -9.27
CA LEU A 145 -11.57 -17.71 -10.68
C LEU A 145 -10.10 -17.81 -11.11
N ARG A 146 -9.15 -17.40 -10.26
CA ARG A 146 -7.72 -17.55 -10.54
C ARG A 146 -7.30 -19.01 -10.63
N ARG A 147 -7.83 -19.88 -9.77
CA ARG A 147 -7.59 -21.34 -9.85
C ARG A 147 -8.14 -21.91 -11.15
N LEU A 148 -9.40 -21.61 -11.49
CA LEU A 148 -10.07 -22.16 -12.69
C LEU A 148 -9.50 -21.64 -14.02
N ARG A 149 -8.82 -20.48 -14.02
CA ARG A 149 -8.16 -19.89 -15.19
C ARG A 149 -6.68 -20.22 -15.30
N ASN A 150 -6.13 -21.02 -14.39
CA ASN A 150 -4.71 -21.32 -14.38
C ASN A 150 -4.41 -22.43 -15.41
N PRO A 151 -3.59 -22.17 -16.46
CA PRO A 151 -3.28 -23.18 -17.47
C PRO A 151 -2.44 -24.35 -16.92
N GLY A 152 -1.86 -24.22 -15.72
CA GLY A 152 -1.21 -25.33 -15.01
C GLY A 152 -2.16 -26.48 -14.68
N LEU A 153 -3.48 -26.29 -14.75
CA LEU A 153 -4.45 -27.39 -14.64
C LEU A 153 -4.33 -28.43 -15.76
N MET A 154 -3.72 -28.06 -16.89
CA MET A 154 -3.37 -28.98 -17.99
C MET A 154 -2.03 -29.69 -17.78
N GLY A 155 -1.39 -29.53 -16.60
CA GLY A 155 -0.12 -30.18 -16.25
C GLY A 155 1.13 -29.41 -16.68
N PHE A 156 0.98 -28.16 -17.10
CA PHE A 156 2.08 -27.31 -17.54
C PHE A 156 2.68 -26.46 -16.40
N ARG A 157 3.95 -26.11 -16.55
CA ARG A 157 4.64 -25.16 -15.70
C ARG A 157 4.12 -23.75 -15.95
N VAL A 158 3.89 -23.00 -14.87
CA VAL A 158 3.37 -21.64 -14.93
C VAL A 158 4.14 -20.70 -14.03
N GLU A 159 4.20 -19.44 -14.43
CA GLU A 159 4.72 -18.33 -13.62
C GLU A 159 3.63 -17.29 -13.34
N GLU A 160 3.79 -16.52 -12.26
CA GLU A 160 2.87 -15.43 -11.94
C GLU A 160 3.19 -14.21 -12.78
N ASP A 161 2.25 -13.82 -13.64
CA ASP A 161 2.27 -12.56 -14.36
C ASP A 161 1.54 -11.48 -13.55
N LYS A 162 2.26 -10.40 -13.25
CA LYS A 162 1.76 -9.22 -12.53
C LYS A 162 1.55 -8.01 -13.44
N GLN A 163 1.80 -8.14 -14.74
CA GLN A 163 1.61 -7.03 -15.68
C GLN A 163 0.14 -6.59 -15.73
N GLY A 164 -0.08 -5.28 -15.82
CA GLY A 164 -1.43 -4.69 -15.91
C GLY A 164 -2.25 -4.75 -14.62
N GLY A 165 -1.64 -4.99 -13.46
CA GLY A 165 -2.30 -4.94 -12.15
C GLY A 165 -3.26 -6.11 -11.86
N ILE A 166 -3.32 -7.11 -12.74
CA ILE A 166 -4.14 -8.31 -12.58
C ILE A 166 -3.21 -9.51 -12.47
N ARG A 167 -3.25 -10.21 -11.33
CA ARG A 167 -2.45 -11.44 -11.15
C ARG A 167 -3.01 -12.57 -12.03
N ARG A 168 -2.21 -13.04 -12.98
CA ARG A 168 -2.52 -14.16 -13.87
C ARG A 168 -1.41 -15.19 -13.84
N SER A 169 -1.72 -16.41 -14.26
CA SER A 169 -0.71 -17.45 -14.46
C SER A 169 -0.44 -17.56 -15.96
N LYS A 170 0.83 -17.48 -16.35
CA LYS A 170 1.28 -17.61 -17.74
C LYS A 170 2.06 -18.91 -17.88
N LEU A 171 1.94 -19.57 -19.04
CA LEU A 171 2.75 -20.73 -19.37
C LEU A 171 4.23 -20.35 -19.44
N VAL A 172 5.06 -21.18 -18.83
CA VAL A 172 6.51 -21.13 -19.01
C VAL A 172 6.85 -21.95 -20.25
N LEU A 173 7.64 -21.35 -21.14
CA LEU A 173 8.05 -21.95 -22.40
C LEU A 173 9.51 -22.41 -22.32
N ASP A 174 9.83 -23.50 -23.01
CA ASP A 174 11.20 -23.96 -23.25
C ASP A 174 11.92 -23.09 -24.30
N MET A 175 13.16 -23.44 -24.64
CA MET A 175 13.97 -22.70 -25.64
C MET A 175 13.38 -22.78 -27.05
N GLU A 176 12.57 -23.79 -27.33
CA GLU A 176 11.86 -23.95 -28.60
C GLU A 176 10.46 -23.30 -28.59
N GLY A 177 10.10 -22.59 -27.50
CA GLY A 177 8.84 -21.88 -27.36
C GLY A 177 7.64 -22.77 -27.01
N ARG A 178 7.87 -24.02 -26.58
CA ARG A 178 6.80 -24.98 -26.23
C ARG A 178 6.53 -24.97 -24.72
N PRO A 179 5.26 -25.14 -24.28
CA PRO A 179 4.94 -25.23 -22.87
C PRO A 179 5.58 -26.45 -22.18
N ILE A 180 6.21 -26.23 -21.03
CA ILE A 180 6.88 -27.31 -20.29
C ILE A 180 5.84 -28.10 -19.50
N ARG A 181 5.74 -29.41 -19.77
CA ARG A 181 4.88 -30.33 -19.01
C ARG A 181 5.61 -30.91 -17.81
N ILE A 182 4.96 -30.86 -16.65
CA ILE A 182 5.54 -31.24 -15.33
C ILE A 182 4.62 -32.16 -14.52
N ALA A 183 3.40 -32.41 -14.99
CA ALA A 183 2.43 -33.26 -14.31
C ALA A 183 1.40 -33.83 -15.30
N GLU A 184 0.72 -34.89 -14.86
CA GLU A 184 -0.45 -35.44 -15.56
C GLU A 184 -1.62 -34.44 -15.50
N PRO A 185 -2.28 -34.08 -16.63
CA PRO A 185 -3.36 -33.11 -16.67
C PRO A 185 -4.56 -33.46 -15.77
N ILE A 186 -5.01 -32.49 -14.97
CA ILE A 186 -6.32 -32.56 -14.32
C ILE A 186 -7.43 -32.37 -15.37
N PHE A 187 -7.22 -31.45 -16.31
CA PHE A 187 -8.09 -31.22 -17.44
C PHE A 187 -7.34 -31.43 -18.75
N THR A 188 -8.00 -32.08 -19.70
CA THR A 188 -7.54 -32.05 -21.10
C THR A 188 -7.66 -30.63 -21.65
N GLU A 189 -6.99 -30.36 -22.77
CA GLU A 189 -7.08 -29.06 -23.45
C GLU A 189 -8.52 -28.67 -23.77
N ILE A 190 -9.30 -29.61 -24.34
CA ILE A 190 -10.73 -29.42 -24.64
C ILE A 190 -11.55 -29.12 -23.37
N GLU A 191 -11.28 -29.82 -22.27
CA GLU A 191 -11.96 -29.58 -21.00
C GLU A 191 -11.62 -28.20 -20.41
N PHE A 192 -10.36 -27.79 -20.53
CA PHE A 192 -9.88 -26.51 -20.05
C PHE A 192 -10.44 -25.35 -20.88
N ASP A 193 -10.43 -25.46 -22.20
CA ASP A 193 -10.92 -24.43 -23.12
C ASP A 193 -12.42 -24.20 -22.98
N SER A 194 -13.20 -25.29 -22.91
CA SER A 194 -14.65 -25.18 -22.65
C SER A 194 -14.96 -24.48 -21.32
N LEU A 195 -14.11 -24.68 -20.29
CA LEU A 195 -14.21 -23.94 -19.03
C LEU A 195 -13.85 -22.45 -19.21
N GLN A 196 -12.78 -22.14 -19.95
CA GLN A 196 -12.38 -20.75 -20.21
C GLN A 196 -13.47 -20.00 -20.97
N ASP A 197 -14.08 -20.60 -21.98
CA ASP A 197 -15.17 -20.03 -22.76
C ASP A 197 -16.40 -19.72 -21.89
N ALA A 198 -16.78 -20.66 -21.02
CA ALA A 198 -17.90 -20.45 -20.10
C ALA A 198 -17.63 -19.31 -19.10
N LEU A 199 -16.38 -19.20 -18.63
CA LEU A 199 -15.96 -18.10 -17.77
C LEU A 199 -15.88 -16.76 -18.51
N ALA A 200 -15.48 -16.77 -19.78
CA ALA A 200 -15.36 -15.60 -20.64
C ALA A 200 -16.72 -15.02 -21.00
N LYS A 201 -17.70 -15.87 -21.36
CA LYS A 201 -19.11 -15.47 -21.61
C LYS A 201 -19.76 -14.73 -20.43
N ARG A 202 -19.30 -15.03 -19.20
CA ARG A 202 -19.77 -14.37 -17.97
C ARG A 202 -18.92 -13.17 -17.56
N SER A 203 -17.77 -12.97 -18.19
CA SER A 203 -16.92 -11.84 -17.90
C SER A 203 -17.63 -10.58 -18.40
N ARG A 204 -17.95 -9.69 -17.47
CA ARG A 204 -18.34 -8.32 -17.82
C ARG A 204 -17.04 -7.56 -17.91
N ASN A 205 -16.73 -7.01 -19.09
CA ASN A 205 -15.77 -5.92 -19.23
C ASN A 205 -16.37 -4.68 -18.56
N GLN A 206 -16.46 -4.71 -17.23
CA GLN A 206 -16.65 -3.51 -16.45
C GLN A 206 -15.34 -2.75 -16.58
N PRO A 207 -15.36 -1.50 -17.08
CA PRO A 207 -14.17 -0.67 -17.02
C PRO A 207 -13.66 -0.68 -15.59
N ALA A 208 -12.32 -0.71 -15.42
CA ALA A 208 -11.71 -0.60 -14.11
C ALA A 208 -12.41 0.52 -13.35
N ARG A 209 -12.86 0.24 -12.12
CA ARG A 209 -13.59 1.22 -11.31
C ARG A 209 -12.68 2.43 -11.18
N GLN A 210 -12.96 3.47 -11.97
CA GLN A 210 -12.19 4.69 -11.96
C GLN A 210 -12.23 5.22 -10.53
N SER A 211 -11.06 5.44 -9.93
CA SER A 211 -10.96 6.06 -8.60
C SER A 211 -11.68 7.42 -8.57
N GLY A 212 -11.90 8.05 -9.73
CA GLY A 212 -12.69 9.26 -9.93
C GLY A 212 -14.21 9.12 -9.81
N GLY A 213 -14.77 7.95 -9.49
CA GLY A 213 -16.16 7.83 -9.03
C GLY A 213 -16.38 8.39 -7.62
N CYS A 214 -15.29 8.56 -6.87
CA CYS A 214 -15.27 9.29 -5.61
C CYS A 214 -15.17 10.79 -5.91
N THR A 215 -15.93 11.60 -5.16
CA THR A 215 -15.78 13.06 -5.19
C THR A 215 -14.36 13.43 -4.78
N LYS A 216 -13.79 14.53 -5.32
CA LYS A 216 -12.52 15.10 -4.82
C LYS A 216 -12.56 15.34 -3.29
N PHE A 217 -13.75 15.63 -2.79
CA PHE A 217 -14.06 15.89 -1.39
C PHE A 217 -14.67 14.67 -0.66
N LEU A 218 -14.28 13.45 -1.04
CA LEU A 218 -14.76 12.24 -0.35
C LEU A 218 -14.29 12.28 1.11
N GLY A 219 -15.19 12.05 2.07
CA GLY A 219 -14.88 12.17 3.50
C GLY A 219 -15.04 13.59 4.06
N ILE A 220 -15.24 14.59 3.19
CA ILE A 220 -15.55 15.97 3.57
C ILE A 220 -17.03 16.25 3.33
N LEU A 221 -17.54 15.98 2.12
CA LEU A 221 -18.95 16.22 1.78
C LEU A 221 -19.86 15.11 2.31
N LEU A 222 -20.66 15.43 3.33
CA LEU A 222 -21.57 14.52 3.99
C LEU A 222 -23.03 14.89 3.72
N CYS A 223 -23.90 13.89 3.71
CA CYS A 223 -25.34 14.11 3.64
C CYS A 223 -25.89 14.53 5.00
N ALA A 224 -26.43 15.73 5.13
CA ALA A 224 -27.03 16.21 6.40
C ALA A 224 -28.12 15.27 6.95
N ALA A 225 -28.86 14.58 6.07
CA ALA A 225 -29.95 13.68 6.50
C ALA A 225 -29.50 12.32 7.07
N CYS A 226 -28.26 11.87 6.79
CA CYS A 226 -27.83 10.53 7.22
C CYS A 226 -26.33 10.38 7.54
N GLY A 227 -25.56 11.47 7.51
CA GLY A 227 -24.12 11.51 7.81
C GLY A 227 -23.22 10.77 6.83
N THR A 228 -23.76 10.14 5.78
CA THR A 228 -22.97 9.36 4.82
C THR A 228 -22.35 10.23 3.73
N ASN A 229 -21.18 9.84 3.23
CA ASN A 229 -20.49 10.48 2.11
C ASN A 229 -21.37 10.67 0.87
N MET A 230 -21.23 11.85 0.27
CA MET A 230 -21.74 12.16 -1.06
C MET A 230 -20.80 11.60 -2.14
N THR A 231 -21.38 11.12 -3.23
CA THR A 231 -20.64 10.50 -4.36
C THR A 231 -21.11 11.11 -5.68
N VAL A 232 -20.23 11.18 -6.68
CA VAL A 232 -20.62 11.62 -8.03
C VAL A 232 -21.27 10.46 -8.77
N GLN A 233 -22.48 10.67 -9.27
CA GLN A 233 -23.14 9.78 -10.20
C GLN A 233 -23.23 10.42 -11.58
N ASN A 234 -22.72 9.68 -12.56
CA ASN A 234 -22.71 10.06 -13.97
C ASN A 234 -23.90 9.39 -14.67
N THR A 235 -24.75 10.18 -15.33
CA THR A 235 -25.89 9.71 -16.12
C THR A 235 -25.74 10.20 -17.54
N PHE A 236 -25.65 9.29 -18.50
CA PHE A 236 -25.67 9.63 -19.92
C PHE A 236 -27.10 9.56 -20.45
N HIS A 237 -27.58 10.64 -21.07
CA HIS A 237 -28.87 10.67 -21.74
C HIS A 237 -28.82 11.59 -22.96
N ASN A 238 -29.30 11.10 -24.11
CA ASN A 238 -29.35 11.84 -25.38
C ASN A 238 -28.00 12.49 -25.76
N GLY A 239 -26.91 11.73 -25.60
CA GLY A 239 -25.55 12.22 -25.90
C GLY A 239 -24.97 13.21 -24.88
N LYS A 240 -25.71 13.60 -23.83
CA LYS A 240 -25.24 14.52 -22.79
C LYS A 240 -24.93 13.78 -21.50
N LEU A 241 -23.79 14.12 -20.88
CA LEU A 241 -23.38 13.63 -19.57
C LEU A 241 -23.92 14.57 -18.48
N TYR A 242 -24.73 14.03 -17.59
CA TYR A 242 -25.18 14.71 -16.38
C TYR A 242 -24.44 14.16 -15.16
N ARG A 243 -23.93 15.06 -14.31
CA ARG A 243 -23.25 14.70 -13.05
C ARG A 243 -24.09 15.19 -11.88
N TYR A 244 -24.28 14.32 -10.89
CA TYR A 244 -25.03 14.64 -9.67
C TYR A 244 -24.25 14.18 -8.44
N LEU A 245 -24.23 15.00 -7.39
CA LEU A 245 -23.86 14.55 -6.05
C LEU A 245 -25.05 13.83 -5.42
N ARG A 246 -24.86 12.54 -5.13
CA ARG A 246 -25.87 11.69 -4.49
C ARG A 246 -25.30 11.00 -3.26
N CYS A 247 -26.15 10.91 -2.25
CA CYS A 247 -25.84 10.18 -1.03
C CYS A 247 -25.82 8.67 -1.32
N ARG A 248 -24.90 7.93 -0.70
CA ARG A 248 -24.85 6.47 -0.87
C ARG A 248 -25.99 5.72 -0.16
N ASN A 249 -26.43 6.19 1.01
CA ASN A 249 -27.35 5.44 1.88
C ASN A 249 -28.83 5.83 1.74
N CYS A 250 -29.13 7.10 1.44
CA CYS A 250 -30.50 7.55 1.21
C CYS A 250 -31.14 6.77 0.04
N ARG A 251 -32.45 6.47 0.15
CA ARG A 251 -33.22 5.83 -0.92
C ARG A 251 -33.04 6.60 -2.24
N SER A 252 -32.64 5.89 -3.30
CA SER A 252 -32.33 6.46 -4.62
C SER A 252 -31.29 7.61 -4.60
N GLY A 253 -30.47 7.68 -3.55
CA GLY A 253 -29.48 8.74 -3.32
C GLY A 253 -30.02 10.07 -2.80
N GLY A 254 -31.31 10.13 -2.44
CA GLY A 254 -32.02 11.36 -2.07
C GLY A 254 -32.24 12.29 -3.26
N LEU A 255 -32.51 13.56 -2.98
CA LEU A 255 -32.52 14.62 -4.00
C LEU A 255 -31.09 14.80 -4.52
N GLY A 256 -30.80 14.47 -5.78
CA GLY A 256 -29.45 14.63 -6.33
C GLY A 256 -29.12 16.11 -6.48
N ALA A 257 -28.00 16.57 -5.90
CA ALA A 257 -27.54 17.93 -6.11
C ALA A 257 -26.90 18.01 -7.51
N PRO A 258 -27.43 18.83 -8.44
CA PRO A 258 -26.84 19.01 -9.76
C PRO A 258 -25.50 19.73 -9.66
N ASN A 259 -24.73 19.67 -10.74
CA ASN A 259 -23.48 20.43 -10.93
C ASN A 259 -22.49 20.33 -9.75
N PRO A 260 -21.81 19.17 -9.58
CA PRO A 260 -20.84 18.99 -8.50
C PRO A 260 -19.74 20.06 -8.43
N GLU A 261 -19.31 20.62 -9.58
CA GLU A 261 -18.24 21.64 -9.63
C GLU A 261 -18.65 22.95 -8.93
N GLU A 262 -19.92 23.33 -8.99
CA GLU A 262 -20.42 24.53 -8.30
C GLU A 262 -20.49 24.32 -6.78
N VAL A 263 -20.87 23.11 -6.35
CA VAL A 263 -20.81 22.72 -4.93
C VAL A 263 -19.37 22.71 -4.42
N TYR A 264 -18.44 22.24 -5.25
CA TYR A 264 -17.01 22.24 -4.92
C TYR A 264 -16.44 23.66 -4.84
N ALA A 265 -16.80 24.55 -5.77
CA ALA A 265 -16.36 25.94 -5.75
C ALA A 265 -16.81 26.65 -4.46
N ARG A 266 -18.09 26.49 -4.07
CA ARG A 266 -18.61 27.03 -2.82
C ARG A 266 -17.91 26.46 -1.59
N LEU A 267 -17.67 25.15 -1.55
CA LEU A 267 -16.93 24.53 -0.45
C LEU A 267 -15.50 25.09 -0.34
N VAL A 268 -14.81 25.27 -1.46
CA VAL A 268 -13.46 25.85 -1.50
C VAL A 268 -13.50 27.28 -0.97
N GLU A 269 -14.44 28.10 -1.44
CA GLU A 269 -14.62 29.49 -0.99
C GLU A 269 -14.91 29.58 0.53
N GLU A 270 -15.86 28.79 1.04
CA GLU A 270 -16.17 28.74 2.47
C GLU A 270 -14.98 28.25 3.31
N SER A 271 -14.20 27.29 2.79
CA SER A 271 -13.01 26.77 3.47
C SER A 271 -11.86 27.78 3.49
N VAL A 272 -11.62 28.47 2.38
CA VAL A 272 -10.63 29.55 2.28
C VAL A 272 -11.02 30.71 3.20
N SER A 273 -12.29 31.10 3.21
CA SER A 273 -12.77 32.17 4.09
C SER A 273 -12.66 31.82 5.57
N ALA A 274 -12.85 30.55 5.95
CA ALA A 274 -12.84 30.14 7.35
C ALA A 274 -11.45 29.79 7.90
N LEU A 275 -10.56 29.26 7.05
CA LEU A 275 -9.28 28.67 7.47
C LEU A 275 -8.08 29.22 6.70
N GLY A 276 -8.30 30.04 5.67
CA GLY A 276 -7.24 30.50 4.76
C GLY A 276 -6.19 31.36 5.44
N ASP A 277 -6.56 32.15 6.44
CA ASP A 277 -5.64 33.00 7.19
C ASP A 277 -4.76 32.22 8.19
N LEU A 278 -5.03 30.93 8.39
CA LEU A 278 -4.25 30.12 9.31
C LEU A 278 -2.82 29.93 8.78
N PRO A 279 -1.80 30.14 9.62
CA PRO A 279 -0.41 29.89 9.27
C PRO A 279 -0.18 28.39 8.99
N VAL A 280 0.60 28.08 7.95
CA VAL A 280 1.01 26.70 7.68
C VAL A 280 2.17 26.32 8.58
N PHE A 281 1.89 25.43 9.53
CA PHE A 281 2.91 24.82 10.37
C PHE A 281 3.37 23.48 9.78
N VAL A 282 4.69 23.31 9.69
CA VAL A 282 5.33 22.05 9.34
C VAL A 282 6.03 21.52 10.59
N ARG A 283 5.83 20.24 10.88
CA ARG A 283 6.50 19.57 11.99
C ARG A 283 7.92 19.24 11.56
N GLU A 284 8.88 19.99 12.06
CA GLU A 284 10.30 19.76 11.83
C GLU A 284 10.96 19.17 13.07
N TYR A 285 12.00 18.37 12.83
CA TYR A 285 12.83 17.86 13.91
C TYR A 285 13.89 18.91 14.24
N ALA A 286 13.87 19.43 15.47
CA ALA A 286 14.87 20.41 15.91
C ALA A 286 16.25 19.72 16.02
N TYR A 287 17.17 20.09 15.13
CA TYR A 287 18.54 19.60 15.14
C TYR A 287 19.28 20.10 16.39
N TYR A 288 20.22 19.28 16.88
CA TYR A 288 21.15 19.71 17.92
C TYR A 288 22.14 20.71 17.31
N THR A 289 21.99 22.00 17.59
CA THR A 289 23.09 22.95 17.43
C THR A 289 23.91 22.89 18.71
N GLU A 290 25.18 22.47 18.60
CA GLU A 290 26.13 22.51 19.71
C GLU A 290 26.11 23.89 20.37
N ARG A 291 26.10 23.89 21.71
CA ARG A 291 26.37 25.07 22.54
C ARG A 291 27.62 25.78 21.98
N ALA A 292 27.47 27.06 21.66
CA ALA A 292 28.50 27.93 21.09
C ALA A 292 29.65 28.28 22.08
N ASP A 293 30.13 27.30 22.84
CA ASP A 293 31.28 27.43 23.74
C ASP A 293 32.24 26.25 23.53
N LYS A 294 32.95 26.24 22.41
CA LYS A 294 34.30 25.67 22.34
C LYS A 294 35.20 26.64 21.58
N PRO A 295 36.41 26.92 22.08
CA PRO A 295 37.31 27.91 21.48
C PRO A 295 37.76 27.46 20.09
N ALA A 296 38.00 28.46 19.25
CA ALA A 296 38.30 28.35 17.84
C ALA A 296 39.38 27.30 17.51
N PHE A 297 39.08 26.45 16.53
CA PHE A 297 40.08 25.67 15.80
C PHE A 297 41.07 26.62 15.13
N ARG A 298 42.32 26.63 15.59
CA ARG A 298 43.44 27.23 14.86
C ARG A 298 44.60 26.22 14.80
N ASN A 299 44.93 25.84 13.57
CA ASN A 299 46.14 25.21 13.08
C ASN A 299 46.70 24.00 13.87
N GLY A 300 46.50 22.82 13.28
CA GLY A 300 47.57 21.85 13.02
C GLY A 300 48.37 21.32 14.22
N VAL A 301 48.06 20.07 14.57
CA VAL A 301 48.84 19.15 15.44
C VAL A 301 48.76 19.45 16.93
N THR A 302 48.20 18.50 17.69
CA THR A 302 48.42 18.38 19.13
C THR A 302 48.87 16.97 19.46
N PHE A 303 50.07 16.90 20.05
CA PHE A 303 50.59 15.77 20.80
C PHE A 303 49.73 15.55 22.04
N PHE A 304 49.43 14.29 22.37
CA PHE A 304 48.94 13.92 23.70
C PHE A 304 50.08 13.23 24.45
N GLU A 305 50.55 13.83 25.54
CA GLU A 305 51.39 13.15 26.53
C GLU A 305 50.55 12.10 27.29
N PRO A 306 51.13 10.94 27.64
CA PRO A 306 50.39 9.86 28.28
C PRO A 306 50.36 10.08 29.79
N GLY A 307 49.23 10.55 30.32
CA GLY A 307 49.05 10.65 31.75
C GLY A 307 47.99 11.64 32.14
N ASP A 308 46.73 11.36 31.81
CA ASP A 308 45.66 11.79 32.69
C ASP A 308 44.49 10.81 32.60
N SER A 309 44.01 10.44 33.78
CA SER A 309 42.95 9.47 34.03
C SER A 309 41.67 9.78 33.26
N THR A 310 41.03 8.71 32.77
CA THR A 310 39.65 8.68 32.28
C THR A 310 38.74 9.59 33.12
N PRO A 311 38.06 10.58 32.54
CA PRO A 311 36.96 11.23 33.25
C PRO A 311 35.86 10.19 33.39
N GLU A 312 35.53 9.82 34.62
CA GLU A 312 34.23 9.23 34.92
C GLU A 312 33.17 10.19 34.39
N MET A 313 32.44 9.74 33.37
CA MET A 313 31.33 10.51 32.83
C MET A 313 30.16 10.39 33.78
N ASP A 314 29.94 11.46 34.53
CA ASP A 314 28.74 11.72 35.30
C ASP A 314 27.46 11.38 34.52
N ASP A 315 26.53 10.84 35.27
CA ASP A 315 25.17 10.44 34.91
C ASP A 315 24.46 11.52 34.07
N VAL A 316 24.37 11.29 32.75
CA VAL A 316 23.52 12.09 31.87
C VAL A 316 22.08 11.72 32.17
N SER A 317 21.50 12.44 33.13
CA SER A 317 20.09 12.37 33.46
C SER A 317 19.24 12.59 32.20
N PRO A 318 18.29 11.69 31.85
CA PRO A 318 17.45 11.82 30.66
C PRO A 318 16.31 12.81 30.91
N THR A 319 16.62 14.02 31.38
CA THR A 319 15.63 15.10 31.56
C THR A 319 15.58 15.96 30.31
N ASP A 320 15.06 15.39 29.23
CA ASP A 320 14.07 16.06 28.38
C ASP A 320 13.46 15.04 27.42
N SER A 321 12.45 14.31 27.89
CA SER A 321 11.62 13.46 27.05
C SER A 321 10.51 14.24 26.35
N SER A 322 10.52 15.58 26.38
CA SER A 322 9.64 16.36 25.52
C SER A 322 10.09 16.15 24.06
N GLY A 323 9.14 15.83 23.20
CA GLY A 323 9.46 15.53 21.81
C GLY A 323 10.12 16.74 21.15
N ARG A 324 11.32 16.56 20.56
CA ARG A 324 12.07 17.60 19.81
C ARG A 324 11.42 18.00 18.47
N TRP A 325 10.14 17.72 18.34
CA TRP A 325 9.36 18.10 17.18
C TRP A 325 8.82 19.50 17.43
N THR A 326 9.28 20.46 16.65
CA THR A 326 8.77 21.82 16.70
C THR A 326 7.89 22.07 15.48
N PHE A 327 6.87 22.89 15.66
CA PHE A 327 6.05 23.40 14.56
C PHE A 327 6.69 24.68 14.06
N VAL A 328 7.27 24.63 12.86
CA VAL A 328 7.90 25.77 12.21
C VAL A 328 6.91 26.35 11.21
N HIS A 329 6.71 27.66 11.28
CA HIS A 329 5.92 28.38 10.28
C HIS A 329 6.73 28.47 8.99
N ASN A 330 6.17 27.98 7.88
CA ASN A 330 6.88 27.97 6.59
C ASN A 330 6.78 29.31 5.83
N GLY A 331 6.25 30.36 6.47
CA GLY A 331 6.10 31.68 5.88
C GLY A 331 4.86 31.87 4.99
N LYS A 332 3.95 30.89 4.93
CA LYS A 332 2.74 30.94 4.08
C LYS A 332 1.47 30.65 4.88
N THR A 333 0.35 31.18 4.42
CA THR A 333 -0.97 30.79 4.94
C THR A 333 -1.57 29.62 4.16
N PHE A 334 -2.58 28.96 4.75
CA PHE A 334 -3.29 27.89 4.05
C PHE A 334 -4.02 28.39 2.80
N GLY A 335 -4.50 29.64 2.80
CA GLY A 335 -5.10 30.29 1.63
C GLY A 335 -4.12 30.41 0.46
N GLU A 336 -2.90 30.88 0.72
CA GLU A 336 -1.83 30.98 -0.29
C GLU A 336 -1.43 29.59 -0.81
N ARG A 337 -1.32 28.60 0.09
CA ARG A 337 -1.02 27.21 -0.27
C ARG A 337 -2.09 26.62 -1.17
N TRP A 338 -3.37 26.80 -0.83
CA TRP A 338 -4.47 26.26 -1.62
C TRP A 338 -4.65 26.98 -2.97
N ALA A 339 -4.35 28.27 -3.03
CA ALA A 339 -4.32 29.01 -4.29
C ALA A 339 -3.20 28.51 -5.22
N ALA A 340 -2.03 28.17 -4.68
CA ALA A 340 -0.90 27.68 -5.46
C ALA A 340 -1.01 26.20 -5.87
N GLU A 341 -1.46 25.32 -4.97
CA GLU A 341 -1.47 23.86 -5.18
C GLU A 341 -2.84 23.30 -5.60
N GLY A 342 -3.90 24.10 -5.47
CA GLY A 342 -5.25 23.78 -5.94
C GLY A 342 -6.12 22.96 -4.97
N ALA A 343 -7.32 22.61 -5.46
CA ALA A 343 -8.39 22.02 -4.66
C ALA A 343 -8.07 20.62 -4.09
N ASP A 344 -7.17 19.86 -4.73
CA ASP A 344 -6.80 18.53 -4.25
C ASP A 344 -5.95 18.61 -2.97
N THR A 345 -5.07 19.60 -2.87
CA THR A 345 -4.32 19.90 -1.63
C THR A 345 -5.27 20.36 -0.53
N LEU A 346 -6.20 21.27 -0.83
CA LEU A 346 -7.24 21.70 0.12
C LEU A 346 -8.05 20.50 0.62
N ALA A 347 -8.51 19.62 -0.27
CA ALA A 347 -9.23 18.41 0.12
C ALA A 347 -8.39 17.45 0.97
N ALA A 348 -7.07 17.36 0.76
CA ALA A 348 -6.19 16.55 1.62
C ALA A 348 -6.03 17.17 3.00
N ASP A 349 -5.85 18.49 3.09
CA ASP A 349 -5.67 19.22 4.34
C ASP A 349 -6.95 19.20 5.19
N LEU A 350 -8.13 19.45 4.58
CA LEU A 350 -9.41 19.34 5.29
C LEU A 350 -9.66 17.93 5.83
N ARG A 351 -9.38 16.89 5.04
CA ARG A 351 -9.48 15.49 5.50
C ARG A 351 -8.55 15.21 6.67
N ARG A 352 -7.30 15.68 6.61
CA ARG A 352 -6.32 15.52 7.70
C ARG A 352 -6.78 16.24 8.96
N ALA A 353 -7.36 17.43 8.81
CA ALA A 353 -7.89 18.23 9.91
C ALA A 353 -9.20 17.67 10.49
N GLY A 354 -9.89 16.79 9.75
CA GLY A 354 -11.21 16.28 10.11
C GLY A 354 -12.33 17.30 9.88
N VAL A 355 -12.10 18.29 9.02
CA VAL A 355 -13.13 19.25 8.59
C VAL A 355 -14.09 18.54 7.66
N THR A 356 -15.38 18.71 7.92
CA THR A 356 -16.46 18.14 7.10
C THR A 356 -17.42 19.23 6.67
N CYS A 357 -18.23 18.98 5.66
CA CYS A 357 -19.25 19.89 5.18
C CYS A 357 -20.53 19.11 4.93
N GLU A 358 -21.59 19.51 5.62
CA GLU A 358 -22.91 18.90 5.47
C GLU A 358 -23.67 19.55 4.33
N ILE A 359 -24.19 18.72 3.42
CA ILE A 359 -25.03 19.16 2.31
C ILE A 359 -26.50 18.90 2.64
N THR A 360 -27.24 19.99 2.82
CA THR A 360 -28.70 19.99 2.94
C THR A 360 -29.33 20.22 1.57
N ARG A 361 -30.31 19.38 1.21
CA ARG A 361 -30.94 19.34 -0.12
C ARG A 361 -32.45 19.41 0.06
N SER A 362 -33.04 20.58 -0.18
CA SER A 362 -34.48 20.81 0.02
C SER A 362 -35.21 20.98 -1.32
N LYS A 363 -36.44 20.46 -1.41
CA LYS A 363 -37.23 20.50 -2.64
C LYS A 363 -37.79 21.91 -2.83
N ILE A 364 -37.60 22.48 -4.02
CA ILE A 364 -38.24 23.73 -4.42
C ILE A 364 -39.50 23.39 -5.25
N PRO A 365 -40.70 23.86 -4.89
CA PRO A 365 -41.90 23.68 -5.70
C PRO A 365 -41.71 24.23 -7.12
N GLY A 366 -42.15 23.50 -8.14
CA GLY A 366 -42.02 23.91 -9.55
C GLY A 366 -40.63 23.70 -10.18
N THR A 367 -39.60 23.34 -9.41
CA THR A 367 -38.23 23.18 -9.91
C THR A 367 -37.72 21.76 -9.72
N ARG A 368 -37.05 21.21 -10.74
CA ARG A 368 -36.46 19.85 -10.68
C ARG A 368 -35.19 19.81 -9.81
N ALA A 369 -34.40 20.88 -9.83
CA ALA A 369 -33.20 21.03 -9.01
C ALA A 369 -33.58 21.36 -7.55
N PRO A 370 -32.99 20.68 -6.55
CA PRO A 370 -33.16 21.05 -5.15
C PRO A 370 -32.39 22.33 -4.82
N LYS A 371 -32.81 23.04 -3.76
CA LYS A 371 -31.98 24.05 -3.10
C LYS A 371 -30.84 23.33 -2.37
N ILE A 372 -29.63 23.85 -2.48
CA ILE A 372 -28.42 23.28 -1.86
C ILE A 372 -27.87 24.28 -0.84
N GLU A 373 -27.81 23.83 0.41
CA GLU A 373 -27.18 24.54 1.51
C GLU A 373 -25.98 23.73 1.99
N LEU A 374 -24.88 24.43 2.26
CA LEU A 374 -23.63 23.87 2.75
C LEU A 374 -23.42 24.39 4.17
N GLU A 375 -23.00 23.50 5.06
CA GLU A 375 -22.61 23.87 6.41
C GLU A 375 -21.25 23.25 6.72
N LEU A 376 -20.22 24.10 6.80
CA LEU A 376 -18.86 23.69 7.15
C LEU A 376 -18.76 23.40 8.66
N LYS A 377 -18.39 22.18 9.02
CA LYS A 377 -18.15 21.73 10.39
C LYS A 377 -16.64 21.66 10.63
N ILE A 378 -16.14 22.60 11.42
CA ILE A 378 -14.74 22.71 11.79
C ILE A 378 -14.56 22.11 13.20
N PRO A 379 -13.72 21.08 13.37
CA PRO A 379 -13.49 20.48 14.68
C PRO A 379 -12.59 21.37 15.57
N ASP A 380 -12.71 21.21 16.88
CA ASP A 380 -11.84 21.89 17.84
C ASP A 380 -10.36 21.53 17.61
N GLY A 381 -9.48 22.53 17.77
CA GLY A 381 -8.04 22.39 17.55
C GLY A 381 -7.65 22.19 16.08
N VAL A 382 -8.46 22.70 15.13
CA VAL A 382 -8.20 22.56 13.68
C VAL A 382 -6.78 23.00 13.28
N SER A 383 -6.24 24.05 13.90
CA SER A 383 -4.89 24.56 13.63
C SER A 383 -3.80 23.51 13.89
N ASP A 384 -3.89 22.77 15.00
CA ASP A 384 -2.93 21.70 15.33
C ASP A 384 -3.07 20.50 14.41
N ARG A 385 -4.29 20.20 13.96
CA ARG A 385 -4.58 19.09 13.05
C ARG A 385 -4.17 19.40 11.60
N LEU A 386 -4.20 20.67 11.22
CA LEU A 386 -3.74 21.14 9.92
C LEU A 386 -2.22 21.08 9.78
N ALA A 387 -1.47 21.07 10.89
CA ALA A 387 -0.02 21.00 10.85
C ALA A 387 0.50 19.78 10.05
N ILE A 388 1.41 20.03 9.10
CA ILE A 388 1.95 19.03 8.18
C ILE A 388 2.99 18.20 8.91
N LYS A 389 2.80 16.88 8.97
CA LYS A 389 3.72 15.91 9.60
C LYS A 389 4.36 15.05 8.53
N PRO A 390 5.50 15.45 7.93
CA PRO A 390 6.19 14.62 6.95
C PRO A 390 6.65 13.31 7.60
N ASP A 391 6.64 12.22 6.82
CA ASP A 391 7.24 10.96 7.23
C ASP A 391 8.78 11.09 7.15
N ALA A 392 9.46 10.86 8.26
CA ALA A 392 10.90 11.02 8.37
C ALA A 392 11.69 9.85 7.74
N PHE A 393 11.01 8.76 7.37
CA PHE A 393 11.60 7.53 6.83
C PHE A 393 11.08 7.16 5.44
N ALA A 394 10.19 7.98 4.86
CA ALA A 394 9.79 7.83 3.47
C ALA A 394 10.86 8.46 2.57
N SER A 395 11.82 7.65 2.14
CA SER A 395 12.79 7.96 1.07
C SER A 395 12.66 6.96 -0.05
#